data_AF-A0ABD5ZBK2-F1
#
_entry.id   AF-A0ABD5ZBK2-F1
#
_cell.length_a   1.000
_cell.length_b   1.000
_cell.length_c   1.000
_cell.angle_alpha   90.00
_cell.angle_beta   90.00
_cell.angle_gamma   90.00
#
_symmetry.space_group_name_H-M   'P 1'
#
loop_
_entity.id
_entity.type
_entity.pdbx_description
1 polymer ?
#
loop_
_entity_poly.entity_id
_entity_poly.type
_entity_poly.pdbx_seq_one_letter_code
_entity_poly.pdbx_strand_id
1 'polypeptide(L)'
;MAERTAIPLIEESVTGLHEKPLARFFIFANRLVLAGVLLLVVLVVLTGLDWLSGLASTNRDPLFYLFSALTGGNFTLVTIIVSINQLVVSRQLSTPGELRQQIEETNEYRESVIKTLPDDDVAPVTPTEFLHLLLRAITESLARLEHGSEDIDDDDAVELVTKLVDDLTTHITHVDSLLQNTEDNIFSALSATLTTNYSQHIYRARRLQHDYEGILSESGDDTLDELVLLLQQVDVARQYLKTLYMQEELSSLSRWLLAVGFVAVLVCIAMLQLFVAASSTELSPVVLSGLTTLSVTVALAPLAVVLSYVLRISAVAQRTVAITPFTTTRQES
;
A
#
# COMPACT_ATOMS: atom_id res chain seq x y z
N MET A 1 46.00 29.45 7.55
CA MET A 1 46.10 28.53 8.71
C MET A 1 44.68 28.37 9.21
N ALA A 2 44.17 27.14 9.20
CA ALA A 2 42.80 26.79 8.82
C ALA A 2 41.67 27.28 9.74
N GLU A 3 40.70 27.95 9.13
CA GLU A 3 39.41 28.32 9.71
C GLU A 3 38.45 27.13 9.50
N ARG A 4 38.17 26.38 10.58
CA ARG A 4 37.18 25.29 10.59
C ARG A 4 35.79 25.92 10.43
N THR A 5 35.24 25.81 9.23
CA THR A 5 33.82 25.98 8.96
C THR A 5 33.02 24.97 9.76
N ALA A 6 32.27 25.46 10.75
CA ALA A 6 31.19 24.73 11.39
C ALA A 6 30.13 24.39 10.32
N ILE A 7 29.94 23.10 10.08
CA ILE A 7 28.80 22.60 9.31
C ILE A 7 27.61 22.63 10.28
N PRO A 8 26.55 23.42 10.04
CA PRO A 8 25.37 23.38 10.88
C PRO A 8 24.72 22.00 10.72
N LEU A 9 24.52 21.36 11.87
CA LEU A 9 23.88 20.06 12.03
C LEU A 9 22.50 20.08 11.37
N ILE A 10 22.24 19.00 10.64
CA ILE A 10 20.94 18.61 10.09
C ILE A 10 20.04 18.32 11.30
N GLU A 11 19.33 19.35 11.77
CA GLU A 11 18.36 19.28 12.86
C GLU A 11 16.90 19.34 12.32
N GLU A 12 16.71 19.04 11.03
CA GLU A 12 15.42 19.22 10.34
C GLU A 12 14.76 17.93 9.83
N SER A 13 15.28 16.74 10.17
CA SER A 13 14.74 15.46 9.63
C SER A 13 13.74 14.73 10.54
N VAL A 14 13.30 15.30 11.67
CA VAL A 14 12.40 14.63 12.63
C VAL A 14 10.97 15.22 12.64
N THR A 15 10.65 16.14 11.71
CA THR A 15 9.29 16.74 11.63
C THR A 15 8.56 16.43 10.33
N GLY A 16 8.76 15.24 9.75
CA GLY A 16 8.05 14.79 8.56
C GLY A 16 6.65 14.21 8.83
N LEU A 17 5.77 14.89 9.56
CA LEU A 17 4.36 14.46 9.70
C LEU A 17 3.39 15.65 9.81
N HIS A 18 3.41 16.55 8.83
CA HIS A 18 2.21 17.32 8.44
C HIS A 18 1.56 16.65 7.22
N GLU A 19 1.10 15.41 7.40
CA GLU A 19 0.36 14.71 6.36
C GLU A 19 -0.97 15.42 6.06
N LYS A 20 -1.21 15.78 4.79
CA LYS A 20 -2.50 16.29 4.34
C LYS A 20 -3.60 15.25 4.66
N PRO A 21 -4.71 15.62 5.30
CA PRO A 21 -5.75 14.67 5.74
C PRO A 21 -6.34 13.86 4.58
N LEU A 22 -6.31 14.40 3.36
CA LEU A 22 -6.73 13.71 2.14
C LEU A 22 -5.85 12.50 1.81
N ALA A 23 -4.52 12.59 1.98
CA ALA A 23 -3.62 11.49 1.67
C ALA A 23 -3.86 10.30 2.63
N ARG A 24 -4.10 10.60 3.91
CA ARG A 24 -4.48 9.60 4.91
C ARG A 24 -5.84 8.97 4.56
N PHE A 25 -6.82 9.76 4.15
CA PHE A 25 -8.13 9.22 3.73
C PHE A 25 -8.02 8.24 2.54
N PHE A 26 -7.24 8.58 1.50
CA PHE A 26 -7.08 7.69 0.34
C PHE A 26 -6.38 6.36 0.64
N ILE A 27 -5.53 6.32 1.67
CA ILE A 27 -4.74 5.13 2.02
C ILE A 27 -5.54 4.21 2.95
N PHE A 28 -6.18 4.76 3.98
CA PHE A 28 -6.83 3.99 5.05
C PHE A 28 -8.33 3.75 4.85
N ALA A 29 -9.00 4.47 3.94
CA ALA A 29 -10.42 4.20 3.67
C ALA A 29 -10.61 2.88 2.92
N ASN A 30 -11.60 2.09 3.34
CA ASN A 30 -12.04 0.91 2.62
C ASN A 30 -12.39 1.29 1.16
N ARG A 31 -11.84 0.56 0.18
CA ARG A 31 -12.05 0.82 -1.25
C ARG A 31 -13.52 0.91 -1.66
N LEU A 32 -14.41 0.18 -0.99
CA LEU A 32 -15.85 0.28 -1.24
C LEU A 32 -16.44 1.56 -0.67
N VAL A 33 -15.89 2.08 0.41
CA VAL A 33 -16.27 3.39 0.97
C VAL A 33 -15.83 4.49 0.01
N LEU A 34 -14.59 4.45 -0.51
CA LEU A 34 -14.14 5.44 -1.49
C LEU A 34 -14.98 5.39 -2.78
N ALA A 35 -15.25 4.20 -3.31
CA ALA A 35 -16.18 4.04 -4.44
C ALA A 35 -17.59 4.56 -4.12
N GLY A 36 -18.09 4.29 -2.90
CA GLY A 36 -19.38 4.78 -2.42
C GLY A 36 -19.44 6.30 -2.30
N VAL A 37 -18.37 6.94 -1.81
CA VAL A 37 -18.24 8.41 -1.76
C VAL A 37 -18.22 8.99 -3.18
N LEU A 38 -17.46 8.39 -4.10
CA LEU A 38 -17.45 8.81 -5.51
C LEU A 38 -18.85 8.71 -6.12
N LEU A 39 -19.57 7.63 -5.85
CA LEU A 39 -20.95 7.45 -6.34
C LEU A 39 -21.93 8.43 -5.69
N LEU A 40 -21.76 8.73 -4.40
CA LEU A 40 -22.58 9.72 -3.71
C LEU A 40 -22.34 11.12 -4.28
N VAL A 41 -21.09 11.48 -4.59
CA VAL A 41 -20.78 12.74 -5.27
C VAL A 41 -21.44 12.78 -6.64
N VAL A 42 -21.33 11.71 -7.44
CA VAL A 42 -22.02 11.60 -8.73
C VAL A 42 -23.53 11.77 -8.57
N LEU A 43 -24.14 11.10 -7.60
CA LEU A 43 -25.58 11.18 -7.33
C LEU A 43 -26.00 12.60 -6.95
N VAL A 44 -25.27 13.27 -6.06
CA VAL A 44 -25.54 14.66 -5.65
C VAL A 44 -25.40 15.62 -6.82
N VAL A 45 -24.38 15.44 -7.67
CA VAL A 45 -24.17 16.26 -8.86
C VAL A 45 -25.31 16.06 -9.86
N LEU A 46 -25.70 14.81 -10.15
CA LEU A 46 -26.78 14.50 -11.09
C LEU A 46 -28.14 15.01 -10.60
N THR A 47 -28.45 14.82 -9.31
CA THR A 47 -29.69 15.35 -8.71
C THR A 47 -29.72 16.88 -8.72
N GLY A 48 -28.60 17.54 -8.42
CA GLY A 48 -28.49 19.00 -8.49
C GLY A 48 -28.66 19.54 -9.93
N LEU A 49 -28.08 18.84 -10.91
CA LEU A 49 -28.24 19.17 -12.33
C LEU A 49 -29.70 19.00 -12.78
N ASP A 50 -30.34 17.90 -12.42
CA ASP A 50 -31.74 17.64 -12.76
C ASP A 50 -32.68 18.69 -12.15
N TRP A 51 -32.43 19.10 -10.89
CA TRP A 51 -33.20 20.17 -10.24
C TRP A 51 -33.07 21.52 -10.96
N LEU A 52 -31.87 21.83 -11.48
CA LEU A 52 -31.61 23.10 -12.17
C LEU A 52 -32.18 23.12 -13.60
N SER A 53 -32.17 21.98 -14.28
CA SER A 53 -32.44 21.89 -15.73
C SER A 53 -33.80 21.29 -16.08
N GLY A 54 -34.45 20.57 -15.16
CA GLY A 54 -35.70 19.86 -15.43
C GLY A 54 -35.56 18.79 -16.52
N LEU A 55 -34.40 18.13 -16.59
CA LEU A 55 -34.02 17.14 -17.63
C LEU A 55 -35.08 16.03 -17.81
N ALA A 56 -35.83 15.70 -16.77
CA ALA A 56 -36.87 14.68 -16.81
C ALA A 56 -38.19 15.10 -17.50
N SER A 57 -38.35 16.34 -17.97
CA SER A 57 -39.69 16.88 -18.25
C SER A 57 -40.20 16.88 -19.70
N THR A 58 -39.46 16.44 -20.74
CA THR A 58 -40.09 16.43 -22.09
C THR A 58 -39.63 15.37 -23.10
N ASN A 59 -38.34 15.00 -23.19
CA ASN A 59 -37.86 14.10 -24.25
C ASN A 59 -37.10 12.89 -23.71
N ARG A 60 -37.55 11.68 -24.08
CA ARG A 60 -36.96 10.40 -23.66
C ARG A 60 -35.79 9.96 -24.55
N ASP A 61 -35.70 10.48 -25.79
CA ASP A 61 -34.68 10.07 -26.76
C ASP A 61 -33.23 10.29 -26.26
N PRO A 62 -32.87 11.42 -25.63
CA PRO A 62 -31.51 11.60 -25.10
C PRO A 62 -31.14 10.58 -24.02
N LEU A 63 -32.11 10.18 -23.18
CA LEU A 63 -31.90 9.17 -22.15
C LEU A 63 -31.67 7.80 -22.77
N PHE A 64 -32.43 7.45 -23.81
CA PHE A 64 -32.21 6.21 -24.55
C PHE A 64 -30.78 6.13 -25.11
N TYR A 65 -30.27 7.20 -25.73
CA TYR A 65 -28.90 7.25 -26.23
C TYR A 65 -27.86 7.19 -25.09
N LEU A 66 -28.09 7.88 -23.98
CA LEU A 66 -27.22 7.82 -22.80
C LEU A 66 -27.09 6.39 -22.27
N PHE A 67 -28.21 5.70 -22.02
CA PHE A 67 -28.18 4.32 -21.53
C PHE A 67 -27.64 3.33 -22.57
N SER A 68 -27.83 3.60 -23.87
CA SER A 68 -27.20 2.82 -24.94
C SER A 68 -25.68 2.94 -24.89
N ALA A 69 -25.17 4.17 -24.73
CA ALA A 69 -23.75 4.45 -24.60
C ALA A 69 -23.18 3.86 -23.30
N LEU A 70 -23.87 4.00 -22.17
CA LEU A 70 -23.46 3.40 -20.89
C LEU A 70 -23.46 1.87 -20.94
N THR A 71 -24.43 1.25 -21.62
CA THR A 71 -24.45 -0.20 -21.84
C THR A 71 -23.23 -0.64 -22.62
N GLY A 72 -22.96 -0.01 -23.77
CA GLY A 72 -21.79 -0.31 -24.59
C GLY A 72 -20.47 -0.09 -23.85
N GLY A 73 -20.35 1.05 -23.15
CA GLY A 73 -19.18 1.37 -22.33
C GLY A 73 -18.94 0.37 -21.20
N ASN A 74 -19.99 -0.06 -20.50
CA ASN A 74 -19.88 -1.08 -19.46
C ASN A 74 -19.51 -2.45 -20.03
N PHE A 75 -20.05 -2.87 -21.18
CA PHE A 75 -19.61 -4.09 -21.85
C PHE A 75 -18.13 -4.03 -22.23
N THR A 76 -17.67 -2.93 -22.80
CA THR A 76 -16.25 -2.73 -23.11
C THR A 76 -15.38 -2.78 -21.86
N LEU A 77 -15.78 -2.09 -20.78
CA LEU A 77 -15.06 -2.07 -19.52
C LEU A 77 -14.95 -3.48 -18.92
N VAL A 78 -16.07 -4.19 -18.79
CA VAL A 78 -16.10 -5.57 -18.30
C VAL A 78 -15.24 -6.48 -19.16
N THR A 79 -15.31 -6.34 -20.49
CA THR A 79 -14.50 -7.15 -21.42
C THR A 79 -13.00 -6.92 -21.23
N ILE A 80 -12.58 -5.66 -21.14
CA ILE A 80 -11.17 -5.29 -20.90
C ILE A 80 -10.70 -5.91 -19.59
N ILE A 81 -11.49 -5.80 -18.52
CA ILE A 81 -11.05 -6.29 -17.21
C ILE A 81 -11.06 -7.81 -17.13
N VAL A 82 -12.03 -8.50 -17.75
CA VAL A 82 -11.99 -9.96 -17.91
C VAL A 82 -10.72 -10.37 -18.65
N SER A 83 -10.39 -9.69 -19.75
CA SER A 83 -9.19 -9.96 -20.53
C SER A 83 -7.90 -9.75 -19.73
N ILE A 84 -7.80 -8.65 -18.98
CA ILE A 84 -6.66 -8.39 -18.09
C ILE A 84 -6.57 -9.47 -17.01
N ASN A 85 -7.67 -9.83 -16.37
CA ASN A 85 -7.67 -10.87 -15.35
C ASN A 85 -7.23 -12.22 -15.92
N GLN A 86 -7.69 -12.57 -17.13
CA GLN A 86 -7.23 -13.78 -17.83
C GLN A 86 -5.73 -13.76 -18.11
N LEU A 87 -5.17 -12.61 -18.50
CA LEU A 87 -3.72 -12.45 -18.69
C LEU A 87 -2.95 -12.60 -17.37
N VAL A 88 -3.45 -12.01 -16.28
CA VAL A 88 -2.82 -12.11 -14.95
C VAL A 88 -2.87 -13.55 -14.43
N VAL A 89 -4.03 -14.21 -14.49
CA VAL A 89 -4.17 -15.62 -14.09
C VAL A 89 -3.29 -16.52 -14.95
N SER A 90 -3.23 -16.29 -16.26
CA SER A 90 -2.34 -17.04 -17.14
C SER A 90 -0.85 -16.89 -16.78
N ARG A 91 -0.44 -15.75 -16.20
CA ARG A 91 0.92 -15.52 -15.71
C ARG A 91 1.19 -16.15 -14.35
N GLN A 92 0.14 -16.50 -13.60
CA GLN A 92 0.25 -17.19 -12.32
C GLN A 92 0.23 -18.72 -12.44
N LEU A 93 0.03 -19.25 -13.66
CA LEU A 93 0.19 -20.68 -13.95
C LEU A 93 1.67 -21.03 -14.05
N SER A 94 2.36 -21.04 -12.92
CA SER A 94 3.74 -21.53 -12.81
C SER A 94 3.78 -23.05 -12.96
N THR A 95 4.84 -23.55 -13.56
CA THR A 95 5.11 -25.00 -13.57
C THR A 95 5.33 -25.49 -12.14
N PRO A 96 5.05 -26.78 -11.84
CA PRO A 96 5.32 -27.33 -10.51
C PRO A 96 6.77 -27.15 -10.03
N GLY A 97 7.74 -27.13 -10.96
CA GLY A 97 9.14 -26.87 -10.67
C GLY A 97 9.40 -25.44 -10.19
N GLU A 98 8.88 -24.44 -10.92
CA GLU A 98 8.98 -23.02 -10.53
C GLU A 98 8.27 -22.76 -9.20
N LEU A 99 7.12 -23.40 -8.96
CA LEU A 99 6.41 -23.28 -7.68
C LEU A 99 7.22 -23.87 -6.53
N ARG A 100 7.84 -25.03 -6.72
CA ARG A 100 8.73 -25.65 -5.72
C ARG A 100 9.91 -24.73 -5.40
N GLN A 101 10.55 -24.16 -6.42
CA GLN A 101 11.67 -23.23 -6.25
C GLN A 101 11.24 -21.98 -5.46
N GLN A 102 10.10 -21.37 -5.78
CA GLN A 102 9.59 -20.21 -5.04
C GLN A 102 9.30 -20.53 -3.56
N ILE A 103 8.76 -21.71 -3.28
CA ILE A 103 8.53 -22.17 -1.90
C ILE A 103 9.86 -22.35 -1.16
N GLU A 104 10.85 -22.94 -1.81
CA GLU A 104 12.19 -23.17 -1.25
C GLU A 104 12.89 -21.84 -0.96
N GLU A 105 12.93 -20.90 -1.92
CA GLU A 105 13.48 -19.55 -1.73
C GLU A 105 12.78 -18.78 -0.60
N THR A 106 11.45 -18.90 -0.48
CA THR A 106 10.69 -18.24 0.60
C THR A 106 11.02 -18.85 1.97
N ASN A 107 11.19 -20.18 2.04
CA ASN A 107 11.56 -20.86 3.27
C ASN A 107 13.00 -20.55 3.67
N GLU A 108 13.95 -20.54 2.72
CA GLU A 108 15.33 -20.13 2.96
C GLU A 108 15.41 -18.70 3.50
N TYR A 109 14.64 -17.78 2.93
CA TYR A 109 14.51 -16.43 3.44
C TYR A 109 13.99 -16.40 4.88
N ARG A 110 12.90 -17.12 5.18
CA ARG A 110 12.33 -17.19 6.55
C ARG A 110 13.31 -17.81 7.54
N GLU A 111 14.01 -18.87 7.15
CA GLU A 111 15.00 -19.56 7.97
C GLU A 111 16.24 -18.70 8.22
N SER A 112 16.67 -17.90 7.24
CA SER A 112 17.79 -16.96 7.40
C SER A 112 17.54 -15.93 8.51
N VAL A 113 16.28 -15.53 8.70
CA VAL A 113 15.88 -14.62 9.78
C VAL A 113 15.84 -15.35 11.11
N ILE A 114 15.25 -16.55 11.17
CA ILE A 114 15.20 -17.34 12.42
C ILE A 114 16.60 -17.59 12.97
N LYS A 115 17.58 -17.90 12.10
CA LYS A 115 18.97 -18.20 12.50
C LYS A 115 19.68 -17.05 13.22
N THR A 116 19.18 -15.82 13.10
CA THR A 116 19.71 -14.65 13.83
C THR A 116 19.12 -14.52 15.25
N LEU A 117 18.01 -15.21 15.52
CA LEU A 117 17.38 -15.20 16.84
C LEU A 117 17.99 -16.28 17.74
N PRO A 118 18.11 -16.00 19.04
CA PRO A 118 18.67 -16.95 20.01
C PRO A 118 17.74 -18.13 20.33
N ASP A 119 16.43 -18.02 20.09
CA ASP A 119 15.42 -18.94 20.63
C ASP A 119 15.01 -20.11 19.71
N ASP A 120 15.68 -20.36 18.58
CA ASP A 120 15.36 -21.46 17.64
C ASP A 120 13.85 -21.50 17.28
N ASP A 121 13.24 -20.32 17.16
CA ASP A 121 11.80 -20.13 17.02
C ASP A 121 11.30 -20.60 15.64
N VAL A 122 10.08 -21.15 15.58
CA VAL A 122 9.50 -21.56 14.28
C VAL A 122 8.95 -20.33 13.56
N ALA A 123 9.32 -20.14 12.29
CA ALA A 123 8.88 -18.98 11.53
C ALA A 123 7.33 -18.93 11.47
N PRO A 124 6.72 -17.81 11.88
CA PRO A 124 5.28 -17.66 11.87
C PRO A 124 4.66 -17.82 10.48
N VAL A 125 3.40 -18.24 10.43
CA VAL A 125 2.68 -18.48 9.16
C VAL A 125 2.13 -17.18 8.59
N THR A 126 1.87 -16.18 9.43
CA THR A 126 1.33 -14.90 9.00
C THR A 126 2.43 -13.88 8.72
N PRO A 127 2.24 -12.98 7.73
CA PRO A 127 3.22 -11.94 7.45
C PRO A 127 3.40 -10.93 8.60
N THR A 128 2.34 -10.65 9.37
CA THR A 128 2.39 -9.72 10.52
C THR A 128 3.28 -10.27 11.63
N GLU A 129 3.07 -11.54 12.04
CA GLU A 129 3.88 -12.19 13.06
C GLU A 129 5.34 -12.34 12.61
N PHE A 130 5.57 -12.65 11.32
CA PHE A 130 6.92 -12.71 10.78
C PHE A 130 7.64 -11.36 10.86
N LEU A 131 6.93 -10.25 10.65
CA LEU A 131 7.48 -8.91 10.78
C LEU A 131 7.77 -8.54 12.25
N HIS A 132 6.91 -8.92 13.20
CA HIS A 132 7.20 -8.78 14.62
C HIS A 132 8.48 -9.52 15.01
N LEU A 133 8.65 -10.74 14.49
CA LEU A 133 9.85 -11.54 14.72
C LEU A 133 11.10 -10.86 14.16
N LEU A 134 11.02 -10.25 12.97
CA LEU A 134 12.09 -9.44 12.39
C LEU A 134 12.45 -8.22 13.24
N LEU A 135 11.44 -7.46 13.69
CA LEU A 135 11.67 -6.27 14.53
C LEU A 135 12.25 -6.63 15.89
N ARG A 136 11.83 -7.76 16.46
CA ARG A 136 12.42 -8.32 17.69
C ARG A 136 13.90 -8.65 17.49
N ALA A 137 14.25 -9.35 16.41
CA ALA A 137 15.64 -9.68 16.10
C ALA A 137 16.52 -8.42 15.99
N ILE A 138 16.00 -7.35 15.36
CA ILE A 138 16.72 -6.08 15.29
C ILE A 138 16.87 -5.45 16.67
N THR A 139 15.82 -5.47 17.50
CA THR A 139 15.86 -4.91 18.86
C THR A 139 16.91 -5.63 19.73
N GLU A 140 17.00 -6.95 19.61
CA GLU A 140 18.02 -7.75 20.31
C GLU A 140 19.43 -7.45 19.80
N SER A 141 19.62 -7.33 18.47
CA SER A 141 20.90 -6.93 17.87
C SER A 141 21.34 -5.54 18.33
N LEU A 142 20.42 -4.58 18.43
CA LEU A 142 20.69 -3.24 18.96
C LEU A 142 21.09 -3.26 20.44
N ALA A 143 20.42 -4.07 21.26
CA ALA A 143 20.77 -4.22 22.67
C ALA A 143 22.16 -4.85 22.86
N ARG A 144 22.54 -5.82 22.01
CA ARG A 144 23.90 -6.38 22.00
C ARG A 144 24.94 -5.34 21.60
N LEU A 145 24.63 -4.53 20.59
CA LEU A 145 25.51 -3.46 20.12
C LEU A 145 25.71 -2.37 21.18
N GLU A 146 24.64 -1.99 21.89
CA GLU A 146 24.70 -1.05 23.01
C GLU A 146 25.62 -1.57 24.11
N HIS A 147 25.41 -2.82 24.55
CA HIS A 147 26.22 -3.40 25.62
C HIS A 147 27.69 -3.57 25.22
N GLY A 148 27.96 -3.97 23.97
CA GLY A 148 29.32 -4.07 23.44
C GLY A 148 30.02 -2.72 23.26
N SER A 149 29.27 -1.61 23.23
CA SER A 149 29.84 -0.27 23.12
C SER A 149 30.40 0.28 24.45
N GLU A 150 30.01 -0.30 25.59
CA GLU A 150 30.51 0.08 26.91
C GLU A 150 32.01 -0.20 27.08
N ASP A 151 32.56 -1.13 26.30
CA ASP A 151 33.96 -1.56 26.33
C ASP A 151 34.87 -0.79 25.33
N ILE A 152 34.34 0.22 24.64
CA ILE A 152 35.08 1.03 23.66
C ILE A 152 35.79 2.20 24.36
N ASP A 153 37.11 2.34 24.15
CA ASP A 153 37.94 3.41 24.75
C ASP A 153 37.84 4.78 24.02
N ASP A 154 37.09 4.87 22.91
CA ASP A 154 36.92 6.08 22.09
C ASP A 154 35.53 6.71 22.30
N ASP A 155 35.49 7.85 22.99
CA ASP A 155 34.25 8.59 23.31
C ASP A 155 33.45 8.99 22.05
N ASP A 156 34.13 9.35 20.94
CA ASP A 156 33.45 9.75 19.70
C ASP A 156 32.77 8.54 19.05
N ALA A 157 33.42 7.36 19.11
CA ALA A 157 32.85 6.11 18.62
C ALA A 157 31.61 5.70 19.42
N VAL A 158 31.69 5.77 20.76
CA VAL A 158 30.57 5.48 21.66
C VAL A 158 29.39 6.38 21.36
N GLU A 159 29.58 7.69 21.22
CA GLU A 159 28.50 8.63 20.91
C GLU A 159 27.78 8.27 19.60
N LEU A 160 28.54 7.91 18.56
CA LEU A 160 27.96 7.53 17.26
C LEU A 160 27.20 6.21 17.31
N VAL A 161 27.70 5.21 18.03
CA VAL A 161 26.99 3.93 18.27
C VAL A 161 25.69 4.19 19.01
N THR A 162 25.76 4.90 20.15
CA THR A 162 24.59 5.22 20.97
C THR A 162 23.53 5.96 20.16
N LYS A 163 23.94 6.92 19.32
CA LYS A 163 23.01 7.65 18.45
C LYS A 163 22.35 6.75 17.40
N LEU A 164 23.11 5.83 16.79
CA LEU A 164 22.55 4.86 15.85
C LEU A 164 21.54 3.93 16.53
N VAL A 165 21.87 3.46 17.74
CA VAL A 165 21.01 2.58 18.54
C VAL A 165 19.72 3.29 18.96
N ASP A 166 19.81 4.52 19.47
CA ASP A 166 18.64 5.28 19.92
C ASP A 166 17.70 5.64 18.75
N ASP A 167 18.25 6.11 17.63
CA ASP A 167 17.50 6.41 16.40
C ASP A 167 16.73 5.16 15.90
N LEU A 168 17.41 4.00 15.82
CA LEU A 168 16.79 2.76 15.35
C LEU A 168 15.77 2.20 16.36
N THR A 169 16.09 2.19 17.65
CA THR A 169 15.21 1.66 18.70
C THR A 169 13.91 2.44 18.78
N THR A 170 13.99 3.78 18.72
CA THR A 170 12.81 4.66 18.68
C THR A 170 11.92 4.34 17.47
N HIS A 171 12.53 4.22 16.29
CA HIS A 171 11.79 3.96 15.07
C HIS A 171 11.19 2.55 15.03
N ILE A 172 11.92 1.51 15.46
CA ILE A 172 11.44 0.12 15.53
C ILE A 172 10.30 0.00 16.52
N THR A 173 10.41 0.60 17.70
CA THR A 173 9.34 0.60 18.71
C THR A 173 8.07 1.26 18.17
N HIS A 174 8.23 2.34 17.40
CA HIS A 174 7.09 2.97 16.73
C HIS A 174 6.43 2.03 15.72
N VAL A 175 7.21 1.39 14.84
CA VAL A 175 6.69 0.45 13.83
C VAL A 175 6.03 -0.77 14.48
N ASP A 176 6.62 -1.33 15.53
CA ASP A 176 6.07 -2.46 16.28
C ASP A 176 4.73 -2.10 16.92
N SER A 177 4.62 -0.89 17.49
CA SER A 177 3.34 -0.39 18.04
C SER A 177 2.24 -0.25 16.97
N LEU A 178 2.60 0.11 15.74
CA LEU A 178 1.64 0.16 14.63
C LEU A 178 1.16 -1.25 14.27
N LEU A 179 2.04 -2.25 14.26
CA LEU A 179 1.69 -3.63 13.97
C LEU A 179 0.78 -4.23 15.04
N GLN A 180 1.09 -4.04 16.33
CA GLN A 180 0.29 -4.57 17.44
C GLN A 180 -1.16 -4.04 17.47
N ASN A 181 -1.37 -2.81 16.99
CA ASN A 181 -2.66 -2.14 17.02
C ASN A 181 -3.53 -2.39 15.76
N THR A 182 -3.11 -3.28 14.86
CA THR A 182 -3.81 -3.47 13.59
C THR A 182 -4.30 -4.90 13.41
N GLU A 183 -5.42 -5.05 12.68
CA GLU A 183 -5.94 -6.36 12.28
C GLU A 183 -4.92 -7.14 11.44
N ASP A 184 -4.93 -8.47 11.57
CA ASP A 184 -4.17 -9.41 10.75
C ASP A 184 -4.62 -9.39 9.29
N ASN A 185 -4.20 -8.35 8.57
CA ASN A 185 -4.40 -8.21 7.16
C ASN A 185 -3.13 -7.67 6.49
N ILE A 186 -2.94 -8.01 5.21
CA ILE A 186 -1.72 -7.68 4.45
C ILE A 186 -1.53 -6.17 4.32
N PHE A 187 -2.63 -5.41 4.26
CA PHE A 187 -2.56 -3.95 4.19
C PHE A 187 -2.02 -3.33 5.48
N SER A 188 -2.41 -3.84 6.64
CA SER A 188 -1.89 -3.45 7.95
C SER A 188 -0.38 -3.63 8.01
N ALA A 189 0.08 -4.86 7.71
CA ALA A 189 1.49 -5.21 7.71
C ALA A 189 2.30 -4.37 6.71
N LEU A 190 1.76 -4.14 5.51
CA LEU A 190 2.38 -3.25 4.53
C LEU A 190 2.40 -1.81 5.04
N SER A 191 1.30 -1.31 5.60
CA SER A 191 1.15 0.10 6.02
C SER A 191 2.14 0.48 7.13
N ALA A 192 2.38 -0.42 8.10
CA ALA A 192 3.38 -0.24 9.14
C ALA A 192 4.81 -0.22 8.57
N THR A 193 5.05 -0.94 7.47
CA THR A 193 6.36 -0.95 6.80
C THR A 193 6.52 0.13 5.75
N LEU A 194 5.48 0.89 5.36
CA LEU A 194 5.57 1.91 4.31
C LEU A 194 6.56 3.04 4.63
N THR A 195 6.74 3.38 5.91
CA THR A 195 7.62 4.47 6.37
C THR A 195 9.03 4.01 6.70
N THR A 196 9.26 2.70 6.82
CA THR A 196 10.59 2.20 7.13
C THR A 196 11.53 2.56 5.97
N ASN A 197 12.68 3.16 6.16
CA ASN A 197 13.69 3.19 5.07
C ASN A 197 15.04 3.13 5.76
N TYR A 198 15.60 1.93 5.76
CA TYR A 198 16.83 1.68 6.48
C TYR A 198 18.08 1.95 5.65
N SER A 199 17.96 2.50 4.43
CA SER A 199 19.11 2.84 3.57
C SER A 199 20.13 3.73 4.28
N GLN A 200 19.64 4.78 4.97
CA GLN A 200 20.52 5.69 5.72
C GLN A 200 21.12 5.04 6.96
N HIS A 201 20.36 4.17 7.64
CA HIS A 201 20.80 3.44 8.83
C HIS A 201 21.87 2.40 8.47
N ILE A 202 21.67 1.64 7.39
CA ILE A 202 22.65 0.71 6.81
C ILE A 202 23.93 1.47 6.41
N TYR A 203 23.80 2.64 5.78
CA TYR A 203 24.96 3.46 5.44
C TYR A 203 25.72 3.93 6.69
N ARG A 204 25.02 4.39 7.74
CA ARG A 204 25.64 4.80 9.01
C ARG A 204 26.35 3.63 9.70
N ALA A 205 25.73 2.44 9.76
CA ALA A 205 26.32 1.23 10.32
C ALA A 205 27.62 0.84 9.59
N ARG A 206 27.59 0.76 8.26
CA ARG A 206 28.80 0.45 7.45
C ARG A 206 29.88 1.51 7.57
N ARG A 207 29.48 2.78 7.67
CA ARG A 207 30.43 3.87 7.87
C ARG A 207 31.09 3.78 9.24
N LEU A 208 30.35 3.39 10.28
CA LEU A 208 30.89 3.19 11.62
C LEU A 208 31.94 2.07 11.64
N GLN A 209 31.65 0.92 11.01
CA GLN A 209 32.62 -0.16 10.83
C GLN A 209 33.90 0.31 10.11
N HIS A 210 33.75 1.08 9.03
CA HIS A 210 34.90 1.54 8.24
C HIS A 210 35.71 2.64 8.94
N ASP A 211 35.06 3.63 9.55
CA ASP A 211 35.73 4.79 10.17
C ASP A 211 36.41 4.40 11.50
N TYR A 212 35.96 3.32 12.16
CA TYR A 212 36.46 2.84 13.47
C TYR A 212 37.00 1.40 13.41
N GLU A 213 37.51 0.99 12.24
CA GLU A 213 38.13 -0.33 12.03
C GLU A 213 39.28 -0.55 13.03
N GLY A 214 39.20 -1.64 13.82
CA GLY A 214 40.19 -1.98 14.85
C GLY A 214 40.04 -1.23 16.18
N ILE A 215 39.08 -0.32 16.30
CA ILE A 215 38.64 0.27 17.58
C ILE A 215 37.44 -0.51 18.11
N LEU A 216 36.52 -0.92 17.23
CA LEU A 216 35.47 -1.87 17.58
C LEU A 216 36.06 -3.26 17.86
N SER A 217 35.49 -3.95 18.85
CA SER A 217 35.82 -5.36 19.08
C SER A 217 35.29 -6.22 17.93
N GLU A 218 35.89 -7.39 17.71
CA GLU A 218 35.43 -8.35 16.69
C GLU A 218 33.94 -8.69 16.89
N SER A 219 33.50 -8.80 18.14
CA SER A 219 32.08 -9.00 18.49
C SER A 219 31.18 -7.82 18.13
N GLY A 220 31.69 -6.59 18.18
CA GLY A 220 30.96 -5.38 17.80
C GLY A 220 30.77 -5.28 16.28
N ASP A 221 31.83 -5.58 15.52
CA ASP A 221 31.77 -5.64 14.06
C ASP A 221 30.80 -6.72 13.56
N ASP A 222 30.86 -7.92 14.13
CA ASP A 222 29.92 -9.01 13.84
C ASP A 222 28.46 -8.60 14.12
N THR A 223 28.22 -7.88 15.22
CA THR A 223 26.89 -7.40 15.60
C THR A 223 26.38 -6.33 14.62
N LEU A 224 27.25 -5.44 14.15
CA LEU A 224 26.90 -4.45 13.12
C LEU A 224 26.59 -5.10 11.77
N ASP A 225 27.33 -6.13 11.38
CA ASP A 225 27.06 -6.90 10.16
C ASP A 225 25.71 -7.62 10.24
N GLU A 226 25.41 -8.24 11.38
CA GLU A 226 24.12 -8.86 11.65
C GLU A 226 22.97 -7.82 11.60
N LEU A 227 23.16 -6.65 12.22
CA LEU A 227 22.20 -5.55 12.17
C LEU A 227 21.93 -5.13 10.71
N VAL A 228 22.99 -4.93 9.92
CA VAL A 228 22.88 -4.58 8.51
C VAL A 228 22.11 -5.64 7.73
N LEU A 229 22.37 -6.93 7.97
CA LEU A 229 21.64 -8.03 7.34
C LEU A 229 20.16 -7.98 7.72
N LEU A 230 19.82 -7.84 9.01
CA LEU A 230 18.44 -7.76 9.47
C LEU A 230 17.67 -6.58 8.85
N LEU A 231 18.30 -5.39 8.79
CA LEU A 231 17.71 -4.22 8.15
C LEU A 231 17.45 -4.44 6.65
N GLN A 232 18.33 -5.17 5.95
CA GLN A 232 18.09 -5.59 4.56
C GLN A 232 16.95 -6.60 4.45
N GLN A 233 16.83 -7.55 5.39
CA GLN A 233 15.73 -8.51 5.39
C GLN A 233 14.38 -7.80 5.55
N VAL A 234 14.28 -6.69 6.27
CA VAL A 234 13.04 -5.88 6.34
C VAL A 234 12.68 -5.28 4.98
N ASP A 235 13.67 -4.83 4.19
CA ASP A 235 13.42 -4.34 2.85
C ASP A 235 12.89 -5.44 1.91
N VAL A 236 13.44 -6.66 2.03
CA VAL A 236 12.93 -7.84 1.30
C VAL A 236 11.49 -8.19 1.75
N ALA A 237 11.23 -8.23 3.07
CA ALA A 237 9.90 -8.50 3.63
C ALA A 237 8.86 -7.53 3.07
N ARG A 238 9.20 -6.25 3.04
CA ARG A 238 8.32 -5.21 2.52
C ARG A 238 8.06 -5.35 1.03
N GLN A 239 9.07 -5.67 0.23
CA GLN A 239 8.88 -5.90 -1.21
C GLN A 239 7.98 -7.11 -1.47
N TYR A 240 8.14 -8.17 -0.67
CA TYR A 240 7.27 -9.33 -0.69
C TYR A 240 5.82 -8.97 -0.28
N LEU A 241 5.63 -8.28 0.84
CA LEU A 241 4.34 -7.76 1.30
C LEU A 241 3.65 -6.87 0.26
N LYS A 242 4.42 -5.98 -0.39
CA LYS A 242 3.94 -5.14 -1.48
C LYS A 242 3.44 -5.99 -2.65
N THR A 243 4.16 -7.05 -2.99
CA THR A 243 3.74 -7.98 -4.05
C THR A 243 2.44 -8.68 -3.68
N LEU A 244 2.33 -9.23 -2.45
CA LEU A 244 1.12 -9.87 -1.96
C LEU A 244 -0.09 -8.91 -1.93
N TYR A 245 0.12 -7.68 -1.42
CA TYR A 245 -0.90 -6.64 -1.40
C TYR A 245 -1.43 -6.33 -2.81
N MET A 246 -0.52 -6.15 -3.77
CA MET A 246 -0.90 -5.85 -5.15
C MET A 246 -1.70 -7.01 -5.76
N GLN A 247 -1.29 -8.26 -5.53
CA GLN A 247 -2.03 -9.43 -5.97
C GLN A 247 -3.44 -9.52 -5.36
N GLU A 248 -3.56 -9.26 -4.05
CA GLU A 248 -4.84 -9.26 -3.35
C GLU A 248 -5.78 -8.16 -3.90
N GLU A 249 -5.28 -6.93 -4.07
CA GLU A 249 -6.07 -5.81 -4.59
C GLU A 249 -6.50 -6.06 -6.05
N LEU A 250 -5.64 -6.63 -6.89
CA LEU A 250 -5.97 -7.00 -8.28
C LEU A 250 -7.07 -8.08 -8.33
N SER A 251 -6.95 -9.12 -7.50
CA SER A 251 -7.94 -10.20 -7.39
C SER A 251 -9.30 -9.68 -6.89
N SER A 252 -9.26 -8.83 -5.86
CA SER A 252 -10.43 -8.19 -5.28
C SER A 252 -11.12 -7.25 -6.28
N LEU A 253 -10.35 -6.44 -7.00
CA LEU A 253 -10.84 -5.54 -8.06
C LEU A 253 -11.62 -6.33 -9.12
N SER A 254 -11.05 -7.42 -9.63
CA SER A 254 -11.71 -8.25 -10.64
C SER A 254 -13.06 -8.78 -10.15
N ARG A 255 -13.11 -9.31 -8.91
CA ARG A 255 -14.33 -9.85 -8.32
C ARG A 255 -15.43 -8.80 -8.16
N TRP A 256 -15.09 -7.65 -7.57
CA TRP A 256 -16.05 -6.57 -7.36
C TRP A 256 -16.52 -5.96 -8.67
N LEU A 257 -15.62 -5.76 -9.62
CA LEU A 257 -15.98 -5.21 -10.91
C LEU A 257 -16.89 -6.15 -11.70
N LEU A 258 -16.66 -7.46 -11.67
CA LEU A 258 -17.56 -8.42 -12.33
C LEU A 258 -18.98 -8.33 -11.74
N ALA A 259 -19.09 -8.30 -10.41
CA ALA A 259 -20.38 -8.20 -9.74
C ALA A 259 -21.08 -6.87 -10.04
N VAL A 260 -20.39 -5.74 -9.84
CA VAL A 260 -20.94 -4.40 -10.02
C VAL A 260 -21.18 -4.09 -11.50
N GLY A 261 -20.28 -4.51 -12.39
CA GLY A 261 -20.38 -4.40 -13.84
C GLY A 261 -21.59 -5.14 -14.40
N PHE A 262 -21.82 -6.37 -13.94
CA PHE A 262 -23.01 -7.13 -14.33
C PHE A 262 -24.31 -6.42 -13.90
N VAL A 263 -24.38 -5.95 -12.65
CA VAL A 263 -25.54 -5.20 -12.15
C VAL A 263 -25.74 -3.91 -12.94
N ALA A 264 -24.68 -3.16 -13.23
CA ALA A 264 -24.72 -1.93 -14.02
C ALA A 264 -25.29 -2.18 -15.43
N VAL A 265 -24.83 -3.23 -16.11
CA VAL A 265 -25.34 -3.62 -17.44
C VAL A 265 -26.82 -4.00 -17.37
N LEU A 266 -27.23 -4.82 -16.38
CA LEU A 266 -28.63 -5.20 -16.21
C LEU A 266 -29.53 -3.98 -15.99
N VAL A 267 -29.10 -3.03 -15.16
CA VAL A 267 -29.83 -1.79 -14.91
C VAL A 267 -29.94 -0.95 -16.18
N CYS A 268 -28.87 -0.84 -16.97
CA CYS A 268 -28.93 -0.11 -18.24
C CYS A 268 -29.90 -0.77 -19.24
N ILE A 269 -29.85 -2.10 -19.37
CA ILE A 269 -30.78 -2.85 -20.24
C ILE A 269 -32.22 -2.68 -19.76
N ALA A 270 -32.48 -2.78 -18.45
CA ALA A 270 -33.80 -2.56 -17.88
C ALA A 270 -34.33 -1.14 -18.18
N MET A 271 -33.48 -0.12 -18.10
CA MET A 271 -33.85 1.25 -18.45
C MET A 271 -34.12 1.41 -19.94
N LEU A 272 -33.32 0.80 -20.83
CA LEU A 272 -33.59 0.80 -22.26
C LEU A 272 -34.94 0.14 -22.58
N GLN A 273 -35.24 -1.01 -21.96
CA GLN A 273 -36.53 -1.67 -22.11
C GLN A 273 -37.68 -0.81 -21.58
N LEU A 274 -37.49 -0.13 -20.45
CA LEU A 274 -38.46 0.81 -19.91
C LEU A 274 -38.75 1.93 -20.90
N PHE A 275 -37.73 2.52 -21.54
CA PHE A 275 -37.95 3.60 -22.52
C PHE A 275 -38.66 3.14 -23.79
N VAL A 276 -38.42 1.90 -24.22
CA VAL A 276 -39.14 1.30 -25.37
C VAL A 276 -40.60 0.98 -25.00
N ALA A 277 -40.83 0.34 -23.84
CA ALA A 277 -42.15 -0.11 -23.39
C ALA A 277 -43.04 1.04 -22.87
N ALA A 278 -42.46 2.08 -22.28
CA ALA A 278 -43.19 3.20 -21.67
C ALA A 278 -43.88 4.12 -22.69
N SER A 279 -43.84 3.83 -23.99
CA SER A 279 -44.81 4.36 -24.95
C SER A 279 -46.27 4.07 -24.54
N SER A 280 -46.49 3.12 -23.61
CA SER A 280 -47.79 2.73 -23.07
C SER A 280 -48.03 3.04 -21.57
N THR A 281 -47.02 3.50 -20.82
CA THR A 281 -47.11 3.68 -19.35
C THR A 281 -46.73 5.11 -18.94
N GLU A 282 -47.68 5.85 -18.35
CA GLU A 282 -47.47 7.20 -17.83
C GLU A 282 -46.82 7.14 -16.42
N LEU A 283 -45.49 7.12 -16.37
CA LEU A 283 -44.77 7.38 -15.12
C LEU A 283 -44.80 8.88 -14.79
N SER A 284 -44.99 9.21 -13.51
CA SER A 284 -44.86 10.60 -13.03
C SER A 284 -43.46 11.13 -13.31
N PRO A 285 -43.30 12.40 -13.75
CA PRO A 285 -41.99 13.01 -14.03
C PRO A 285 -41.00 12.91 -12.85
N VAL A 286 -41.52 13.00 -11.62
CA VAL A 286 -40.71 12.90 -10.39
C VAL A 286 -40.12 11.49 -10.23
N VAL A 287 -40.93 10.46 -10.49
CA VAL A 287 -40.49 9.06 -10.40
C VAL A 287 -39.47 8.76 -11.50
N LEU A 288 -39.71 9.28 -12.72
CA LEU A 288 -38.81 9.08 -13.86
C LEU A 288 -37.43 9.75 -13.64
N SER A 289 -37.42 10.97 -13.11
CA SER A 289 -36.20 11.69 -12.70
C SER A 289 -35.40 10.87 -11.68
N GLY A 290 -36.02 10.50 -10.57
CA GLY A 290 -35.35 9.77 -9.49
C GLY A 290 -34.79 8.43 -9.96
N LEU A 291 -35.59 7.69 -10.74
CA LEU A 291 -35.18 6.40 -11.30
C LEU A 291 -34.02 6.55 -12.28
N THR A 292 -34.05 7.56 -13.14
CA THR A 292 -32.99 7.82 -14.12
C THR A 292 -31.69 8.21 -13.43
N THR A 293 -31.75 9.15 -12.49
CA THR A 293 -30.57 9.60 -11.73
C THR A 293 -29.93 8.45 -10.94
N LEU A 294 -30.75 7.63 -10.28
CA LEU A 294 -30.26 6.44 -9.58
C LEU A 294 -29.65 5.42 -10.56
N SER A 295 -30.30 5.16 -11.69
CA SER A 295 -29.84 4.18 -12.67
C SER A 295 -28.55 4.61 -13.36
N VAL A 296 -28.39 5.90 -13.68
CA VAL A 296 -27.12 6.45 -14.19
C VAL A 296 -26.02 6.32 -13.14
N THR A 297 -26.33 6.59 -11.87
CA THR A 297 -25.37 6.41 -10.77
C THR A 297 -24.91 4.95 -10.67
N VAL A 298 -25.85 3.99 -10.72
CA VAL A 298 -25.52 2.55 -10.74
C VAL A 298 -24.73 2.17 -11.99
N ALA A 299 -25.06 2.73 -13.15
CA ALA A 299 -24.34 2.50 -14.39
C ALA A 299 -22.87 2.96 -14.35
N LEU A 300 -22.56 3.96 -13.51
CA LEU A 300 -21.19 4.48 -13.29
C LEU A 300 -20.46 3.79 -12.14
N ALA A 301 -21.12 2.90 -11.38
CA ALA A 301 -20.52 2.18 -10.26
C ALA A 301 -19.27 1.37 -10.64
N PRO A 302 -19.21 0.65 -11.78
CA PRO A 302 -18.00 -0.08 -12.17
C PRO A 302 -16.80 0.85 -12.34
N LEU A 303 -17.00 2.02 -12.95
CA LEU A 303 -15.96 3.04 -13.12
C LEU A 303 -15.49 3.59 -11.77
N ALA A 304 -16.40 3.88 -10.84
CA ALA A 304 -16.06 4.34 -9.50
C ALA A 304 -15.23 3.30 -8.72
N VAL A 305 -15.55 2.01 -8.87
CA VAL A 305 -14.75 0.91 -8.31
C VAL A 305 -13.35 0.91 -8.91
N VAL A 306 -13.20 0.93 -10.24
CA VAL A 306 -11.87 0.99 -10.88
C VAL A 306 -11.07 2.19 -10.37
N LEU A 307 -11.67 3.38 -10.37
CA LEU A 307 -10.98 4.60 -9.95
C LEU A 307 -10.52 4.51 -8.49
N SER A 308 -11.37 3.99 -7.60
CA SER A 308 -11.02 3.79 -6.19
C SER A 308 -9.79 2.88 -6.03
N TYR A 309 -9.74 1.76 -6.74
CA TYR A 309 -8.61 0.84 -6.65
C TYR A 309 -7.33 1.44 -7.26
N VAL A 310 -7.44 2.08 -8.43
CA VAL A 310 -6.30 2.74 -9.09
C VAL A 310 -5.70 3.85 -8.23
N LEU A 311 -6.54 4.68 -7.60
CA LEU A 311 -6.07 5.75 -6.71
C LEU A 311 -5.31 5.19 -5.51
N ARG A 312 -5.82 4.11 -4.88
CA ARG A 312 -5.17 3.49 -3.73
C ARG A 312 -3.86 2.79 -4.11
N ILE A 313 -3.86 2.02 -5.19
CA ILE A 313 -2.64 1.39 -5.73
C ILE A 313 -1.60 2.45 -6.08
N SER A 314 -2.01 3.56 -6.72
CA SER A 314 -1.11 4.66 -7.04
C SER A 314 -0.56 5.33 -5.77
N ALA A 315 -1.39 5.56 -4.75
CA ALA A 315 -0.94 6.12 -3.48
C ALA A 315 0.09 5.24 -2.78
N VAL A 316 -0.13 3.91 -2.73
CA VAL A 316 0.83 2.95 -2.17
C VAL A 316 2.10 2.86 -3.02
N ALA A 317 1.96 2.84 -4.35
CA ALA A 317 3.10 2.81 -5.27
C ALA A 317 3.96 4.06 -5.12
N GLN A 318 3.36 5.25 -5.03
CA GLN A 318 4.05 6.53 -4.84
C GLN A 318 4.87 6.57 -3.54
N ARG A 319 4.39 5.96 -2.45
CA ARG A 319 5.13 5.90 -1.18
C ARG A 319 6.30 4.90 -1.19
N THR A 320 6.39 4.02 -2.20
CA THR A 320 7.32 2.87 -2.24
C THR A 320 8.19 2.84 -3.50
N VAL A 321 8.43 3.99 -4.14
CA VAL A 321 9.17 4.10 -5.41
C VAL A 321 10.69 3.89 -5.24
N ALA A 322 11.25 4.11 -4.06
CA ALA A 322 12.68 3.92 -3.84
C ALA A 322 13.02 2.43 -3.66
N ILE A 323 13.85 1.90 -4.55
CA ILE A 323 14.61 0.66 -4.33
C ILE A 323 15.98 1.12 -3.81
N THR A 324 16.33 0.73 -2.59
CA THR A 324 17.66 0.92 -1.99
C THR A 324 18.74 0.54 -3.02
N PRO A 325 19.78 1.36 -3.26
CA PRO A 325 20.31 2.43 -2.40
C PRO A 325 19.96 3.87 -2.83
N PHE A 326 19.05 4.09 -3.78
CA PHE A 326 18.74 5.44 -4.25
C PHE A 326 17.44 5.98 -3.62
N THR A 327 17.56 6.97 -2.73
CA THR A 327 16.41 7.75 -2.26
C THR A 327 16.03 8.81 -3.30
N THR A 328 14.76 9.21 -3.34
CA THR A 328 14.31 10.33 -4.19
C THR A 328 13.85 11.48 -3.29
N THR A 329 14.15 12.71 -3.68
CA THR A 329 14.01 13.98 -2.90
C THR A 329 12.58 14.32 -2.40
N ARG A 330 11.60 13.43 -2.61
CA ARG A 330 10.19 13.62 -2.21
C ARG A 330 9.77 12.78 -0.99
N GLN A 331 10.64 11.91 -0.48
CA GLN A 331 10.41 11.16 0.76
C GLN A 331 10.86 11.90 2.03
N GLU A 332 11.50 13.06 1.90
CA GLU A 332 11.96 13.88 3.02
C GLU A 332 10.92 14.91 3.52
N SER A 333 9.73 14.98 2.90
CA SER A 333 8.70 16.00 3.23
C SER A 333 7.38 15.42 3.75
#